data_AF-A0A434UZJ1-F1
#
_entry.id   AF-A0A434UZJ1-F1
#
_cell.length_a   1.000
_cell.length_b   1.000
_cell.length_c   1.000
_cell.angle_alpha   90.00
_cell.angle_beta   90.00
_cell.angle_gamma   90.00
#
_symmetry.space_group_name_H-M   'P 1'
#
loop_
_entity.id
_entity.type
_entity.pdbx_description
1 polymer ?
#
loop_
_entity_poly.entity_id
_entity_poly.type
_entity_poly.pdbx_seq_one_letter_code
_entity_poly.pdbx_strand_id
1 'polypeptide(L)' 'MTVEDRIRALPCWTGTIEIEPLPGGLSNANYLVQDAAGRHVVRFGQDFPFHHVFREREVMTSR' A
#
# COMPACT_ATOMS: atom_id res chain seq x y z
N MET A 1 -9.24 -12.21 7.72
CA MET A 1 -9.10 -11.36 6.53
C MET A 1 -7.62 -11.10 6.33
N THR A 2 -7.04 -11.53 5.22
CA THR A 2 -5.61 -11.37 4.93
C THR A 2 -5.32 -9.96 4.39
N VAL A 3 -4.04 -9.63 4.16
CA VAL A 3 -3.68 -8.36 3.52
C VAL A 3 -4.17 -8.33 2.08
N GLU A 4 -4.10 -9.45 1.37
CA GLU A 4 -4.60 -9.61 0.01
C GLU A 4 -6.11 -9.39 -0.07
N ASP A 5 -6.88 -9.84 0.94
CA ASP A 5 -8.32 -9.55 1.01
C ASP A 5 -8.59 -8.05 1.11
N ARG A 6 -7.79 -7.31 1.91
CA ARG A 6 -7.90 -5.85 2.03
C ARG A 6 -7.54 -5.14 0.73
N ILE A 7 -6.52 -5.63 0.02
CA ILE A 7 -6.12 -5.10 -1.29
C ILE A 7 -7.26 -5.32 -2.28
N ARG A 8 -7.83 -6.53 -2.39
CA ARG A 8 -8.94 -6.85 -3.31
C ARG A 8 -10.20 -6.02 -3.06
N ALA A 9 -10.43 -5.59 -1.83
CA ALA A 9 -11.58 -4.77 -1.47
C ALA A 9 -11.48 -3.29 -1.91
N LEU A 10 -10.32 -2.83 -2.41
CA LEU A 10 -10.19 -1.45 -2.90
C LEU A 10 -11.01 -1.25 -4.18
N PRO A 11 -11.79 -0.17 -4.29
CA PRO A 11 -12.73 0.03 -5.40
C PRO A 11 -12.07 0.53 -6.70
N CYS A 12 -10.75 0.75 -6.69
CA CYS A 12 -10.02 1.38 -7.80
C CYS A 12 -9.51 0.39 -8.86
N TRP A 13 -9.78 -0.91 -8.71
CA TRP A 13 -9.26 -1.93 -9.63
C TRP A 13 -10.04 -2.03 -10.92
N THR A 14 -9.32 -2.30 -12.00
CA THR A 14 -9.89 -2.67 -13.29
C THR A 14 -9.74 -4.18 -13.51
N GLY A 15 -10.85 -4.91 -13.36
CA GLY A 15 -10.86 -6.36 -13.54
C GLY A 15 -10.24 -7.13 -12.36
N THR A 16 -9.76 -8.34 -12.63
CA THR A 16 -9.03 -9.17 -11.66
C THR A 16 -7.63 -8.64 -11.42
N ILE A 17 -7.11 -8.83 -10.21
CA ILE A 17 -5.78 -8.37 -9.82
C ILE A 17 -4.87 -9.52 -9.41
N GLU A 18 -3.58 -9.38 -9.72
CA GLU A 18 -2.49 -10.19 -9.19
C GLU A 18 -1.73 -9.39 -8.13
N ILE A 19 -1.36 -10.02 -7.02
CA ILE A 19 -0.77 -9.36 -5.85
C ILE A 19 0.53 -10.06 -5.48
N GLU A 20 1.63 -9.30 -5.42
CA GLU A 20 2.94 -9.79 -5.03
C GLU A 20 3.56 -8.90 -3.94
N PRO A 21 4.19 -9.46 -2.90
CA PRO A 21 4.97 -8.67 -1.95
C PRO A 21 6.10 -7.91 -2.66
N LEU A 22 6.22 -6.62 -2.37
CA LEU A 22 7.29 -5.77 -2.91
C LEU A 22 8.32 -5.45 -1.80
N PRO A 23 9.47 -6.15 -1.76
CA PRO A 23 10.50 -5.90 -0.76
C PRO A 23 11.18 -4.54 -0.95
N GLY A 24 11.84 -4.04 0.10
CA GLY A 24 12.61 -2.78 0.05
C GLY A 24 11.95 -1.57 0.74
N GLY A 25 10.77 -1.74 1.34
CA GLY A 25 10.18 -0.74 2.23
C GLY A 25 10.74 -0.83 3.66
N LEU A 26 11.29 0.26 4.20
CA LEU A 26 11.73 0.31 5.60
C LEU A 26 10.55 0.43 6.58
N SER A 27 9.63 1.36 6.31
CA SER A 27 8.51 1.72 7.21
C SER A 27 7.13 1.33 6.67
N ASN A 28 7.05 0.73 5.48
CA ASN A 28 5.79 0.36 4.83
C ASN A 28 5.84 -1.10 4.39
N ALA A 29 4.71 -1.80 4.52
CA ALA A 29 4.48 -3.03 3.78
C ALA A 29 3.98 -2.66 2.38
N ASN A 30 4.77 -2.99 1.36
CA ASN A 30 4.48 -2.66 -0.03
C ASN A 30 4.12 -3.91 -0.81
N TYR A 31 3.21 -3.76 -1.76
CA TYR A 31 2.76 -4.81 -2.66
C TYR A 31 2.72 -4.27 -4.09
N LEU A 32 3.26 -5.04 -5.03
CA LEU A 32 3.03 -4.80 -6.45
C LEU A 32 1.69 -5.44 -6.81
N VAL A 33 0.81 -4.65 -7.41
CA VAL A 33 -0.51 -5.10 -7.85
C VAL A 33 -0.65 -4.83 -9.34
N GLN A 34 -0.93 -5.88 -10.11
CA GLN A 34 -1.20 -5.78 -11.54
C GLN A 34 -2.71 -5.93 -11.75
N ASP A 35 -3.33 -4.97 -12.43
CA ASP A 35 -4.71 -5.04 -12.91
C ASP A 35 -4.75 -4.84 -14.45
N ALA A 36 -5.95 -4.74 -15.03
CA ALA A 36 -6.09 -4.52 -16.48
C ALA A 36 -5.61 -3.14 -16.96
N ALA A 37 -5.48 -2.15 -16.06
CA ALA A 37 -4.99 -0.81 -16.38
C ALA A 37 -3.46 -0.69 -16.25
N GLY A 38 -2.80 -1.60 -15.51
CA GLY A 38 -1.34 -1.63 -15.40
C GLY A 38 -0.84 -2.09 -14.04
N ARG A 39 0.41 -1.68 -13.74
CA ARG A 39 1.08 -1.95 -12.46
C ARG A 39 0.88 -0.81 -11.49
N HIS A 40 0.52 -1.15 -10.27
CA HIS A 40 0.27 -0.24 -9.17
C HIS A 40 1.05 -0.70 -7.93
N VAL A 41 1.32 0.21 -7.01
CA VAL A 41 1.92 -0.13 -5.72
C VAL A 41 0.93 0.19 -4.62
N VAL A 42 0.53 -0.83 -3.87
CA VAL A 42 -0.24 -0.65 -2.64
C VAL A 42 0.73 -0.54 -1.47
N ARG A 43 0.53 0.49 -0.64
CA ARG A 43 1.38 0.78 0.52
C ARG A 43 0.52 0.81 1.76
N PHE A 44 0.79 -0.11 2.70
CA PHE A 44 0.22 -0.03 4.04
C PHE A 44 1.21 0.64 4.98
N GLY A 45 0.86 1.86 5.37
CA GLY A 45 1.58 2.65 6.36
C GLY A 45 1.06 2.44 7.77
N GLN A 46 1.97 2.33 8.73
CA GLN A 46 1.71 2.41 10.17
C GLN A 46 2.73 3.34 10.83
N ASP A 47 2.41 3.97 11.95
CA ASP A 47 3.40 4.79 12.64
C ASP A 47 4.68 4.00 12.89
N PHE A 48 5.82 4.68 12.71
CA PHE A 48 7.13 4.09 12.92
C PHE A 48 7.97 5.03 13.79
N PRO A 49 7.64 5.12 15.11
CA PRO A 49 8.10 6.20 15.97
C PRO A 49 9.62 6.23 16.18
N PHE A 50 10.27 5.06 16.18
CA PHE A 50 11.73 4.97 16.31
C PHE A 50 12.46 5.72 15.18
N HIS A 51 11.88 5.75 13.99
CA HIS A 51 12.38 6.52 12.85
C HIS A 51 11.62 7.85 12.67
N HIS A 52 10.88 8.30 13.69
CA HIS A 52 10.12 9.55 13.71
C HIS A 52 9.08 9.71 12.57
N VAL A 53 8.57 8.59 12.03
CA VAL A 53 7.50 8.61 11.00
C VAL A 53 6.13 8.54 11.69
N PHE A 54 5.33 9.59 11.52
CA PHE A 54 3.96 9.71 12.05
C PHE A 54 2.99 10.02 10.91
N ARG A 55 1.99 9.18 10.68
CA ARG A 55 1.13 9.26 9.48
C ARG A 55 0.26 10.50 9.46
N GLU A 56 -0.17 10.96 10.63
CA GLU A 56 -0.89 12.24 10.76
C GLU A 56 -0.08 13.43 10.20
N ARG A 57 1.24 13.45 10.42
CA ARG A 57 2.12 14.55 9.98
C ARG A 57 2.39 14.48 8.48
N GLU A 58 2.50 13.27 7.93
CA GLU A 58 2.58 13.06 6.48
C GLU A 58 1.32 13.61 5.81
N VAL A 59 0.13 13.29 6.32
CA VAL A 59 -1.16 13.79 5.78
C VAL A 59 -1.27 15.30 5.87
N MET A 60 -0.79 15.93 6.95
CA MET A 60 -0.80 17.39 7.09
C MET A 60 -0.02 18.11 5.97
N THR A 61 1.06 17.47 5.47
CA THR A 61 1.98 18.04 4.48
C THR A 61 1.71 17.56 3.05
N SER A 62 0.87 16.53 2.88
CA SER A 62 0.50 15.98 1.57
C SER A 62 -0.65 16.81 0.97
N ARG A 63 -0.32 17.91 0.29
CA ARG A 63 -1.26 18.79 -0.41
C ARG A 63 -0.65 19.27 -1.72
#